data_AF-A0A7S0Z2V4-F1
#
_entry.id   AF-A0A7S0Z2V4-F1
#
_cell.length_a   1.000
_cell.length_b   1.000
_cell.length_c   1.000
_cell.angle_alpha   90.00
_cell.angle_beta   90.00
_cell.angle_gamma   90.00
#
_symmetry.space_group_name_H-M   'P 1'
#
loop_
_entity.id
_entity.type
_entity.pdbx_description
1 polymer ?
#
loop_
_entity_poly.entity_id
_entity_poly.type
_entity_poly.pdbx_seq_one_letter_code
_entity_poly.pdbx_strand_id
1 'polypeptide(L)'
;VYACALALERNPEAGAAMVEAGWEVATHGYRWWDYQNVDEATERDHIARAVSVQKRVTGTRPVGIYQGKPGPNTLRLVAEEGGFLYNSDSYADDLPYWN
;
A
#
# COMPACT_ATOMS: atom_id res chain seq x y z
N VAL A 1 7.20 6.21 5.06
CA VAL A 1 6.59 6.92 3.90
C VAL A 1 5.43 6.10 3.38
N TYR A 2 4.27 6.71 3.15
CA TYR A 2 3.18 6.09 2.38
C TYR A 2 3.33 6.46 0.91
N ALA A 3 3.84 5.53 0.12
CA ALA A 3 4.23 5.77 -1.26
C ALA A 3 3.23 5.11 -2.23
N CYS A 4 2.58 5.94 -3.06
CA CYS A 4 1.74 5.45 -4.15
C CYS A 4 2.63 4.75 -5.18
N ALA A 5 2.36 3.48 -5.49
CA ALA A 5 3.31 2.67 -6.25
C ALA A 5 3.50 3.18 -7.69
N LEU A 6 2.47 3.70 -8.36
CA LEU A 6 2.63 4.35 -9.67
C LEU A 6 3.51 5.62 -9.60
N ALA A 7 3.48 6.35 -8.48
CA ALA A 7 4.37 7.49 -8.29
C ALA A 7 5.83 7.06 -8.12
N LEU A 8 6.06 5.97 -7.36
CA LEU A 8 7.38 5.36 -7.24
C LEU A 8 7.91 4.84 -8.59
N GLU A 9 7.05 4.22 -9.41
CA GLU A 9 7.43 3.76 -10.74
C GLU A 9 7.87 4.91 -11.66
N ARG A 10 7.21 6.07 -11.53
CA ARG A 10 7.53 7.28 -12.30
C ARG A 10 8.74 8.05 -11.76
N ASN A 11 9.14 7.83 -10.52
CA ASN A 11 10.29 8.46 -9.90
C ASN A 11 11.07 7.45 -9.03
N PRO A 12 11.79 6.50 -9.67
CA PRO A 12 12.52 5.47 -8.95
C PRO A 12 13.69 6.03 -8.14
N GLU A 13 14.26 7.16 -8.55
CA GLU A 13 15.35 7.84 -7.82
C GLU A 13 14.89 8.28 -6.43
N ALA A 14 13.67 8.81 -6.30
CA ALA A 14 13.09 9.11 -4.99
C ALA A 14 12.91 7.85 -4.14
N GLY A 15 12.49 6.74 -4.74
CA GLY A 15 12.40 5.44 -4.03
C GLY A 15 13.76 4.96 -3.52
N ALA A 16 14.80 5.05 -4.34
CA ALA A 16 16.17 4.72 -3.95
C ALA A 16 16.68 5.61 -2.80
N ALA A 17 16.43 6.92 -2.87
CA ALA A 17 16.81 7.85 -1.81
C ALA A 17 16.10 7.57 -0.48
N MET A 18 14.82 7.18 -0.51
CA MET A 18 14.09 6.77 0.70
C MET A 18 14.71 5.52 1.34
N VAL A 19 15.13 4.56 0.52
CA VAL A 19 15.81 3.34 0.99
C VAL A 19 17.19 3.66 1.55
N GLU A 20 17.98 4.49 0.87
CA GLU A 20 19.31 4.93 1.33
C GLU A 20 19.22 5.67 2.67
N ALA A 21 18.18 6.48 2.87
CA ALA A 21 17.90 7.18 4.12
C ALA A 21 17.42 6.24 5.26
N GLY A 22 17.23 4.95 4.99
CA GLY A 22 16.77 3.97 5.99
C GLY A 22 15.30 4.12 6.37
N TRP A 23 14.47 4.77 5.54
CA TRP A 23 13.06 4.94 5.82
C TRP A 23 12.27 3.68 5.48
N GLU A 24 11.29 3.33 6.31
CA GLU A 24 10.27 2.37 5.89
C GLU A 24 9.44 2.99 4.75
N VAL A 25 9.37 2.29 3.63
CA VAL A 25 8.44 2.61 2.54
C VAL A 25 7.28 1.62 2.64
N ALA A 26 6.13 2.09 3.11
CA ALA A 26 4.87 1.35 3.11
C ALA A 26 4.05 1.75 1.88
N THR A 27 3.15 0.87 1.43
CA THR A 27 2.41 1.13 0.20
C THR A 27 1.21 2.04 0.45
N HIS A 28 1.02 3.03 -0.43
CA HIS A 28 -0.19 3.86 -0.47
C HIS A 28 -1.15 3.42 -1.59
N GLY A 29 -1.17 2.10 -1.87
CA GLY A 29 -1.84 1.50 -3.01
C GLY A 29 -1.14 1.78 -4.35
N TYR A 30 -1.65 1.18 -5.43
CA TYR A 30 -1.08 1.37 -6.78
C TYR A 30 -1.42 2.75 -7.35
N ARG A 31 -2.64 3.22 -7.09
CA ARG A 31 -3.15 4.54 -7.49
C ARG A 31 -3.64 5.27 -6.26
N TRP A 32 -3.38 6.58 -6.22
CA TRP A 32 -4.10 7.48 -5.33
C TRP A 32 -5.47 7.78 -5.94
N TRP A 33 -6.43 6.91 -5.63
CA TRP A 33 -7.80 6.90 -6.13
C TRP A 33 -8.73 6.66 -4.94
N ASP A 34 -9.95 7.18 -4.99
CA ASP A 34 -11.08 6.71 -4.21
C ASP A 34 -11.56 5.30 -4.63
N TYR A 35 -11.41 4.31 -3.75
CA TYR A 35 -11.78 2.91 -3.99
C TYR A 35 -13.24 2.58 -3.62
N GLN A 36 -14.04 3.55 -3.16
CA GLN A 36 -15.42 3.33 -2.72
C GLN A 36 -16.27 2.56 -3.74
N ASN A 37 -16.06 2.78 -5.04
CA ASN A 37 -16.84 2.19 -6.13
C ASN A 37 -15.98 1.41 -7.15
N VAL A 38 -14.74 1.08 -6.80
CA VAL A 38 -13.89 0.23 -7.65
C VAL A 38 -14.36 -1.22 -7.48
N ASP A 39 -14.47 -1.95 -8.59
CA ASP A 39 -14.86 -3.36 -8.52
C ASP A 39 -13.74 -4.21 -7.86
N GLU A 40 -14.14 -5.31 -7.23
CA GLU A 40 -13.23 -6.14 -6.45
C GLU A 40 -12.04 -6.67 -7.27
N ALA A 41 -12.26 -7.05 -8.53
CA ALA A 41 -11.22 -7.62 -9.37
C ALA A 41 -10.15 -6.57 -9.69
N THR A 42 -10.57 -5.35 -10.03
CA THR A 42 -9.66 -4.22 -10.25
C THR A 42 -8.91 -3.84 -8.97
N GLU A 43 -9.59 -3.76 -7.83
CA GLU A 43 -8.92 -3.43 -6.56
C GLU A 43 -7.87 -4.48 -6.16
N ARG A 44 -8.19 -5.77 -6.33
CA ARG A 44 -7.26 -6.87 -6.08
C ARG A 44 -6.02 -6.79 -6.99
N ASP A 45 -6.21 -6.51 -8.28
CA ASP A 45 -5.09 -6.27 -9.21
C ASP A 45 -4.24 -5.07 -8.75
N HIS A 46 -4.88 -3.97 -8.36
CA HIS A 46 -4.18 -2.79 -7.87
C HIS A 46 -3.35 -3.09 -6.62
N ILE A 47 -3.86 -3.85 -5.65
CA ILE A 47 -3.09 -4.26 -4.46
C ILE A 47 -1.86 -5.10 -4.88
N ALA A 48 -2.06 -6.12 -5.72
CA ALA A 48 -0.97 -6.98 -6.19
C ALA A 48 0.10 -6.18 -6.97
N ARG A 49 -0.32 -5.24 -7.82
CA ARG A 49 0.57 -4.35 -8.54
C ARG A 49 1.32 -3.40 -7.62
N ALA A 50 0.68 -2.89 -6.58
CA ALA A 50 1.33 -2.02 -5.61
C ALA A 50 2.52 -2.74 -4.94
N VAL A 51 2.30 -3.99 -4.48
CA VAL A 51 3.33 -4.85 -3.90
C VAL A 51 4.46 -5.12 -4.91
N SER A 52 4.11 -5.51 -6.13
CA SER A 52 5.06 -5.85 -7.19
C SER A 52 5.95 -4.66 -7.59
N VAL A 53 5.33 -3.51 -7.88
CA VAL A 53 6.03 -2.28 -8.29
C VAL A 53 6.95 -1.81 -7.17
N GLN A 54 6.46 -1.76 -5.94
CA GLN A 54 7.25 -1.29 -4.83
C GLN A 54 8.43 -2.22 -4.56
N LYS A 55 8.24 -3.55 -4.53
CA LYS A 55 9.34 -4.51 -4.41
C LYS A 55 10.43 -4.31 -5.47
N ARG A 56 10.02 -3.99 -6.70
CA ARG A 56 10.96 -3.71 -7.80
C ARG A 56 11.73 -2.40 -7.60
N VAL A 57 11.08 -1.35 -7.10
CA VAL A 57 11.69 -0.01 -6.92
C VAL A 57 12.54 0.08 -5.65
N THR A 58 12.08 -0.51 -4.54
CA THR A 58 12.72 -0.41 -3.21
C THR A 58 13.53 -1.64 -2.82
N GLY A 59 13.54 -2.68 -3.66
CA GLY A 59 14.25 -3.96 -3.42
C GLY A 59 13.56 -4.90 -2.42
N THR A 60 12.56 -4.42 -1.68
CA THR A 60 11.82 -5.18 -0.66
C THR A 60 10.32 -4.94 -0.78
N ARG A 61 9.50 -5.93 -0.45
CA ARG A 61 8.04 -5.75 -0.48
C ARG A 61 7.60 -4.76 0.62
N PRO A 62 6.51 -4.01 0.42
CA PRO A 62 5.85 -3.32 1.53
C PRO A 62 5.32 -4.34 2.55
N VAL A 63 5.48 -4.01 3.83
CA VAL A 63 4.88 -4.75 4.96
C VAL A 63 3.74 -3.97 5.62
N GLY A 64 3.60 -2.69 5.31
CA GLY A 64 2.47 -1.85 5.70
C GLY A 64 1.66 -1.36 4.53
N ILE A 65 0.36 -1.17 4.74
CA ILE A 65 -0.52 -0.49 3.79
C ILE A 65 -1.35 0.61 4.47
N TYR A 66 -1.56 1.68 3.70
CA TYR A 66 -2.61 2.66 3.93
C TYR A 66 -3.22 2.98 2.57
N GLN A 67 -4.47 2.60 2.30
CA GLN A 67 -5.15 2.93 1.04
C GLN A 67 -5.63 4.39 1.03
N GLY A 68 -5.96 4.94 2.19
CA GLY A 68 -6.41 6.30 2.46
C GLY A 68 -7.85 6.58 2.08
N LYS A 69 -8.31 6.08 0.93
CA LYS A 69 -9.71 6.12 0.51
C LYS A 69 -10.20 4.70 0.21
N PRO A 70 -10.23 3.82 1.22
CA PRO A 70 -10.62 2.43 1.04
C PRO A 70 -12.09 2.33 0.64
N GLY A 71 -12.42 1.28 -0.12
CA GLY A 71 -13.78 0.82 -0.32
C GLY A 71 -14.17 -0.28 0.68
N PRO A 72 -15.39 -0.83 0.57
CA PRO A 72 -15.87 -1.87 1.49
C PRO A 72 -15.07 -3.18 1.42
N ASN A 73 -14.32 -3.42 0.34
CA ASN A 73 -13.54 -4.63 0.14
C ASN A 73 -12.07 -4.49 0.56
N THR A 74 -11.54 -3.26 0.68
CA THR A 74 -10.09 -3.02 0.81
C THR A 74 -9.46 -3.82 1.94
N LEU A 75 -10.03 -3.73 3.15
CA LEU A 75 -9.47 -4.40 4.33
C LEU A 75 -9.41 -5.93 4.15
N ARG A 76 -10.49 -6.53 3.63
CA ARG A 76 -10.54 -7.96 3.33
C ARG A 76 -9.51 -8.34 2.27
N LEU A 77 -9.41 -7.59 1.18
CA LEU A 77 -8.45 -7.86 0.11
C LEU A 77 -7.00 -7.72 0.57
N VAL A 78 -6.71 -6.76 1.44
CA VAL A 78 -5.41 -6.60 2.10
C VAL A 78 -5.07 -7.82 2.96
N ALA A 79 -6.03 -8.29 3.78
CA ALA A 79 -5.86 -9.49 4.58
C ALA A 79 -5.66 -10.75 3.71
N GLU A 80 -6.41 -10.88 2.61
CA GLU A 80 -6.30 -11.98 1.65
C GLU A 80 -4.97 -11.99 0.88
N GLU A 81 -4.32 -10.84 0.67
CA GLU A 81 -2.96 -10.80 0.07
C GLU A 81 -1.93 -11.50 0.96
N GLY A 82 -2.12 -11.44 2.28
CA GLY A 82 -1.44 -12.31 3.26
C GLY A 82 0.00 -11.94 3.62
N GLY A 83 0.58 -10.88 3.04
CA GLY A 83 1.96 -10.48 3.30
C GLY A 83 2.12 -9.13 4.01
N PHE A 84 1.02 -8.46 4.38
CA PHE A 84 1.05 -7.25 5.20
C PHE A 84 1.08 -7.59 6.70
N LEU A 85 1.88 -6.84 7.45
CA LEU A 85 1.95 -6.90 8.91
C LEU A 85 0.97 -5.93 9.57
N TYR A 86 0.65 -4.82 8.90
CA TYR A 86 -0.30 -3.84 9.41
C TYR A 86 -1.05 -3.12 8.29
N ASN A 87 -2.24 -2.65 8.64
CA ASN A 87 -3.09 -1.75 7.85
C ASN A 87 -3.34 -0.48 8.68
N SER A 88 -3.27 0.70 8.03
CA SER A 88 -3.54 2.00 8.67
C SER A 88 -4.83 2.67 8.21
N ASP A 89 -5.72 1.95 7.51
CA ASP A 89 -7.05 2.44 7.11
C ASP A 89 -8.08 2.39 8.26
N SER A 90 -7.66 2.71 9.49
CA SER A 90 -8.55 2.88 10.64
C SER A 90 -8.11 4.09 11.45
N TYR A 91 -9.10 4.89 11.87
CA TYR A 91 -8.90 6.07 12.72
C TYR A 91 -9.64 5.93 14.05
N ALA A 92 -9.93 4.70 14.47
CA ALA A 92 -10.92 4.39 15.51
C ALA A 92 -10.34 4.20 16.92
N ASP A 93 -9.02 4.31 17.09
CA ASP A 93 -8.37 4.04 18.38
C ASP A 93 -7.05 4.84 18.50
N ASP A 94 -6.56 4.99 19.72
CA ASP A 94 -5.26 5.60 20.05
C ASP A 94 -4.12 4.55 20.07
N LEU A 95 -4.47 3.25 20.09
CA LEU A 95 -3.53 2.14 20.09
C LEU A 95 -3.76 1.18 18.91
N PRO A 96 -2.72 0.47 18.44
CA PRO A 96 -2.90 -0.61 17.48
C PRO A 96 -3.73 -1.76 18.05
N TYR A 97 -4.59 -2.35 17.23
CA TYR A 97 -5.43 -3.49 17.59
C TYR A 97 -5.65 -4.42 16.38
N TRP A 98 -6.18 -5.62 16.65
CA TRP A 98 -6.57 -6.59 15.62
C TRP A 98 -8.05 -6.40 15.28
N ASN A 99 -8.38 -6.33 13.99
CA ASN A 99 -9.74 -6.11 13.48
C ASN A 99 -10.10 -6.98 12.28
#